data_AF-A0A1D7X7U5-F1
#
_entry.id   AF-A0A1D7X7U5-F1
#
_cell.length_a   1.000
_cell.length_b   1.000
_cell.length_c   1.000
_cell.angle_alpha   90.00
_cell.angle_beta   90.00
_cell.angle_gamma   90.00
#
_symmetry.space_group_name_H-M   'P 1'
#
loop_
_entity.id
_entity.type
_entity.pdbx_description
1 polymer ?
#
loop_
_entity_poly.entity_id
_entity_poly.type
_entity_poly.pdbx_seq_one_letter_code
_entity_poly.pdbx_strand_id
1 'polypeptide(L)'
;MGDAIFKQRSGYLGVGIVARCGILTPDQLAGLGDLARALDCQYCKLTTRQTLIFIIPEDRLEDLRAGVTALGLQVGVFGEIVRNIKACAGNKDLCQRSLSDVFELGGVLQDRFMNRPTPCDFKIALAGCHRGCTDPQCADYGIIATGNDTYDVYLGGRGGSRKPIHATRIATGITGKGVEDLLAWILERYDALAEPRERLCNTIARVGLEAFLPPEGFLEGYRPREDNDFLTFAGL
;
A
#
# COMPACT_ATOMS: atom_id res chain seq x y z
N MET A 1 -12.22 -15.30 0.45
CA MET A 1 -11.47 -14.30 1.23
C MET A 1 -11.54 -14.72 2.69
N GLY A 2 -10.49 -14.51 3.48
CA GLY A 2 -10.50 -14.89 4.89
C GLY A 2 -9.51 -14.04 5.68
N ASP A 3 -9.67 -14.07 7.00
CA ASP A 3 -8.73 -13.39 7.89
C ASP A 3 -7.31 -13.94 7.69
N ALA A 4 -6.32 -13.12 7.98
CA ALA A 4 -4.90 -13.44 7.86
C ALA A 4 -4.46 -14.38 8.98
N ILE A 5 -5.09 -15.55 9.07
CA ILE A 5 -4.90 -16.58 10.09
C ILE A 5 -4.45 -17.85 9.37
N PHE A 6 -3.26 -18.32 9.74
CA PHE A 6 -2.60 -19.43 9.06
C PHE A 6 -2.18 -20.50 10.05
N LYS A 7 -2.72 -21.72 9.91
CA LYS A 7 -2.29 -22.86 10.73
C LYS A 7 -0.85 -23.23 10.41
N GLN A 8 -0.01 -23.28 11.43
CA GLN A 8 1.40 -23.64 11.32
C GLN A 8 1.57 -25.15 11.52
N ARG A 9 2.70 -25.69 11.03
CA ARG A 9 3.03 -27.12 11.21
C ARG A 9 3.15 -27.52 12.69
N SER A 10 3.48 -26.58 13.56
CA SER A 10 3.57 -26.78 15.01
C SER A 10 2.20 -26.88 15.72
N GLY A 11 1.09 -26.63 15.02
CA GLY A 11 -0.23 -26.53 15.62
C GLY A 11 -0.62 -25.11 16.08
N TYR A 12 0.33 -24.17 16.11
CA TYR A 12 0.07 -22.76 16.40
C TYR A 12 -0.64 -22.05 15.23
N LEU A 13 -1.23 -20.90 15.51
CA LEU A 13 -1.73 -19.97 14.50
C LEU A 13 -0.73 -18.84 14.26
N GLY A 14 -0.48 -18.54 12.99
CA GLY A 14 0.11 -17.28 12.56
C GLY A 14 -1.00 -16.28 12.25
N VAL A 15 -1.12 -15.22 13.05
CA VAL A 15 -2.17 -14.20 12.91
C VAL A 15 -1.55 -12.87 12.48
N GLY A 16 -1.96 -12.38 11.31
CA GLY A 16 -1.52 -11.12 10.74
C GLY A 16 -2.23 -9.92 11.38
N ILE A 17 -1.46 -8.96 11.85
CA ILE A 17 -1.94 -7.70 12.44
C ILE A 17 -1.52 -6.56 11.52
N VAL A 18 -2.48 -5.70 11.17
CA VAL A 18 -2.30 -4.62 10.21
C VAL A 18 -2.38 -3.27 10.90
N ALA A 19 -1.46 -2.38 10.53
CA ALA A 19 -1.43 -0.99 10.95
C ALA A 19 -1.26 -0.10 9.71
N ARG A 20 -1.80 1.12 9.76
CA ARG A 20 -1.78 2.08 8.66
C ARG A 20 -0.37 2.36 8.18
N CYS A 21 -0.06 1.96 6.96
CA CYS A 21 1.29 2.06 6.38
C CYS A 21 2.39 1.41 7.23
N GLY A 22 2.04 0.48 8.12
CA GLY A 22 2.95 -0.10 9.10
C GLY A 22 3.41 0.84 10.22
N ILE A 23 2.69 1.93 10.44
CA ILE A 23 2.95 2.91 11.49
C ILE A 23 2.22 2.47 12.76
N LEU A 24 2.95 2.42 13.87
CA LEU A 24 2.43 2.15 15.21
C LEU A 24 2.79 3.31 16.12
N THR A 25 1.87 3.72 16.99
CA THR A 25 2.21 4.60 18.11
C THR A 25 3.04 3.85 19.17
N PRO A 26 3.77 4.55 20.06
CA PRO A 26 4.44 3.90 21.18
C PRO A 26 3.51 3.05 22.04
N ASP A 27 2.30 3.54 22.34
CA ASP A 27 1.31 2.81 23.14
C ASP A 27 0.79 1.56 22.43
N GLN A 28 0.57 1.65 21.10
CA GLN A 28 0.20 0.48 20.30
C GLN A 28 1.32 -0.56 20.29
N LEU A 29 2.57 -0.13 20.12
CA LEU A 29 3.72 -1.05 20.09
C LEU A 29 3.96 -1.70 21.46
N ALA A 30 3.90 -0.93 22.54
CA ALA A 30 4.02 -1.44 23.91
C ALA A 30 2.88 -2.40 24.25
N GLY A 31 1.63 -1.99 23.95
CA GLY A 31 0.44 -2.80 24.18
C GLY A 31 0.44 -4.11 23.37
N LEU A 32 0.94 -4.10 22.12
CA LEU A 32 1.17 -5.31 21.34
C LEU A 32 2.19 -6.23 22.02
N GLY A 33 3.23 -5.67 22.63
CA GLY A 33 4.22 -6.43 23.40
C GLY A 33 3.63 -7.08 24.65
N ASP A 34 2.81 -6.35 25.40
CA ASP A 34 2.13 -6.87 26.58
C ASP A 34 1.10 -7.94 26.21
N LEU A 35 0.32 -7.70 25.15
CA LEU A 35 -0.63 -8.68 24.59
C LEU A 35 0.10 -9.95 24.13
N ALA A 36 1.24 -9.83 23.45
CA ALA A 36 2.04 -10.97 23.04
C ALA A 36 2.48 -11.82 24.24
N ARG A 37 2.92 -11.22 25.34
CA ARG A 37 3.29 -11.96 26.56
C ARG A 37 2.07 -12.62 27.21
N ALA A 38 0.94 -11.91 27.30
CA ALA A 38 -0.28 -12.42 27.91
C ALA A 38 -0.88 -13.64 27.19
N LEU A 39 -0.66 -13.74 25.88
CA LEU A 39 -1.19 -14.81 25.03
C LEU A 39 -0.20 -15.95 24.77
N ASP A 40 0.92 -15.97 25.49
CA ASP A 40 2.01 -16.93 25.27
C ASP A 40 2.45 -16.99 23.79
N CYS A 41 2.56 -15.80 23.17
CA CYS A 41 3.00 -15.66 21.79
C CYS A 41 4.46 -16.12 21.68
N GLN A 42 4.70 -17.11 20.85
CA GLN A 42 6.01 -17.72 20.69
C GLN A 42 6.97 -16.79 19.94
N TYR A 43 6.44 -16.13 18.90
CA TYR A 43 7.23 -15.22 18.06
C TYR A 43 6.37 -14.10 17.49
N CYS A 44 6.95 -12.91 17.43
CA CYS A 44 6.46 -11.79 16.65
C CYS A 44 7.35 -11.61 15.40
N LYS A 45 6.74 -11.54 14.22
CA LYS A 45 7.47 -11.41 12.95
C LYS A 45 6.98 -10.22 12.14
N LEU A 46 7.91 -9.34 11.77
CA LEU A 46 7.66 -8.27 10.80
C LEU A 46 7.60 -8.84 9.37
N THR A 47 6.65 -8.35 8.57
CA THR A 47 6.50 -8.71 7.16
C THR A 47 7.15 -7.68 6.25
N THR A 48 7.41 -8.07 5.00
CA THR A 48 7.94 -7.17 3.96
C THR A 48 6.96 -6.06 3.57
N ARG A 49 5.68 -6.17 3.96
CA ARG A 49 4.65 -5.14 3.78
C ARG A 49 4.42 -4.31 5.03
N GLN A 50 5.37 -4.30 5.97
CA GLN A 50 5.34 -3.50 7.20
C GLN A 50 4.15 -3.85 8.11
N THR A 51 3.75 -5.12 8.13
CA THR A 51 2.73 -5.64 9.08
C THR A 51 3.40 -6.58 10.09
N LEU A 52 2.66 -7.00 11.12
CA LEU A 52 3.12 -7.98 12.10
C LEU A 52 2.41 -9.32 11.93
N ILE A 53 3.07 -10.40 12.33
CA ILE A 53 2.48 -11.72 12.51
C ILE A 53 2.80 -12.18 13.92
N PHE A 54 1.78 -12.59 14.67
CA PHE A 54 1.91 -13.24 15.98
C PHE A 54 1.76 -14.75 15.81
N ILE A 55 2.62 -15.52 16.47
CA ILE A 55 2.53 -16.99 16.51
C ILE A 55 1.96 -17.40 17.89
N ILE A 56 0.67 -17.72 17.94
CA ILE A 56 -0.06 -17.96 19.19
C ILE A 56 -0.75 -19.34 19.23
N PRO A 57 -1.05 -19.89 20.42
CA PRO A 57 -1.92 -21.06 20.54
C PRO A 57 -3.30 -20.84 19.91
N GLU A 58 -3.92 -21.90 19.39
CA GLU A 58 -5.20 -21.82 18.65
C GLU A 58 -6.36 -21.32 19.53
N ASP A 59 -6.37 -21.68 20.80
CA ASP A 59 -7.37 -21.27 21.80
C ASP A 59 -7.25 -19.81 22.25
N ARG A 60 -6.19 -19.09 21.85
CA ARG A 60 -5.95 -17.67 22.17
C ARG A 60 -6.41 -16.69 21.08
N LEU A 61 -7.00 -17.19 19.99
CA LEU A 61 -7.35 -16.36 18.84
C LEU A 61 -8.31 -15.22 19.18
N GLU A 62 -9.37 -15.50 19.94
CA GLU A 62 -10.39 -14.49 20.24
C GLU A 62 -9.88 -13.43 21.23
N ASP A 63 -9.05 -13.83 22.20
CA ASP A 63 -8.35 -12.89 23.08
C ASP A 63 -7.42 -11.96 22.29
N LEU A 64 -6.72 -12.50 21.29
CA LEU A 64 -5.89 -11.70 20.37
C LEU A 64 -6.73 -10.67 19.61
N ARG A 65 -7.87 -11.09 19.04
CA ARG A 65 -8.76 -10.17 18.30
C ARG A 65 -9.24 -9.04 19.18
N ALA A 66 -9.68 -9.35 20.40
CA ALA A 66 -10.15 -8.35 21.36
C ALA A 66 -9.02 -7.38 21.74
N GLY A 67 -7.84 -7.89 22.07
CA GLY A 67 -6.68 -7.07 22.43
C GLY A 67 -6.18 -6.17 21.30
N VAL A 68 -6.10 -6.71 20.07
CA VAL A 68 -5.70 -5.94 18.88
C VAL A 68 -6.71 -4.82 18.61
N THR A 69 -8.01 -5.11 18.73
CA THR A 69 -9.07 -4.10 18.55
C THR A 69 -9.01 -3.02 19.62
N ALA A 70 -8.74 -3.39 20.88
CA ALA A 70 -8.59 -2.44 21.99
C ALA A 70 -7.40 -1.47 21.79
N LEU A 71 -6.40 -1.87 21.01
CA LEU A 71 -5.27 -1.01 20.62
C LEU A 71 -5.57 -0.15 19.37
N GLY A 72 -6.79 -0.20 18.84
CA GLY A 72 -7.16 0.50 17.59
C GLY A 72 -6.51 -0.11 16.35
N LEU A 73 -6.09 -1.37 16.41
CA LEU A 73 -5.53 -2.13 15.30
C LEU A 73 -6.55 -3.19 14.84
N GLN A 74 -6.22 -3.93 13.79
CA GLN A 74 -7.09 -4.99 13.27
C GLN A 74 -6.29 -6.23 12.87
N VAL A 75 -6.93 -7.39 12.99
CA VAL A 75 -6.48 -8.60 12.30
C VAL A 75 -6.65 -8.36 10.79
N GLY A 76 -5.60 -8.59 10.02
CA GLY A 76 -5.61 -8.35 8.59
C GLY A 76 -6.49 -9.35 7.85
N VAL A 77 -6.83 -9.00 6.62
CA VAL A 77 -7.47 -9.92 5.66
C VAL A 77 -6.41 -10.43 4.68
N PHE A 78 -6.58 -11.66 4.20
CA PHE A 78 -5.72 -12.26 3.18
C PHE A 78 -6.54 -12.81 2.00
N GLY A 79 -5.94 -12.74 0.81
CA GLY A 79 -6.51 -13.30 -0.41
C GLY A 79 -6.40 -12.35 -1.60
N GLU A 80 -7.41 -12.39 -2.44
CA GLU A 80 -7.56 -11.66 -3.69
C GLU A 80 -8.17 -10.28 -3.38
N ILE A 81 -7.33 -9.44 -2.77
CA ILE A 81 -7.67 -8.09 -2.31
C ILE A 81 -6.49 -7.13 -2.52
N VAL A 82 -6.79 -5.84 -2.43
CA VAL A 82 -5.79 -4.81 -2.13
C VAL A 82 -5.21 -5.07 -0.73
N ARG A 83 -3.90 -5.30 -0.69
CA ARG A 83 -3.13 -5.58 0.54
C ARG A 83 -2.79 -4.30 1.31
N ASN A 84 -2.34 -4.46 2.56
CA ASN A 84 -1.76 -3.38 3.36
C ASN A 84 -0.83 -2.49 2.53
N ILE A 85 -0.97 -1.18 2.64
CA ILE A 85 -0.19 -0.23 1.86
C ILE A 85 1.18 -0.06 2.50
N LYS A 86 2.25 -0.09 1.70
CA LYS A 86 3.64 0.05 2.17
C LYS A 86 4.09 1.50 1.96
N ALA A 87 4.53 2.22 3.00
CA ALA A 87 5.07 3.59 2.87
C ALA A 87 6.44 3.71 3.54
N CYS A 88 7.37 4.49 2.96
CA CYS A 88 8.63 4.79 3.65
C CYS A 88 8.39 5.84 4.73
N ALA A 89 9.40 6.14 5.54
CA ALA A 89 9.35 7.21 6.55
C ALA A 89 9.15 8.63 6.00
N GLY A 90 8.75 8.80 4.74
CA GLY A 90 8.73 10.03 3.96
C GLY A 90 7.70 11.07 4.41
N ASN A 91 7.48 11.27 5.70
CA ASN A 91 6.89 12.47 6.27
C ASN A 91 7.99 13.57 6.39
N LYS A 92 7.62 14.84 6.16
CA LYS A 92 8.56 15.98 6.11
C LYS A 92 9.23 16.27 7.47
N ASP A 93 8.56 15.95 8.56
CA ASP A 93 9.07 16.12 9.92
C ASP A 93 10.00 14.98 10.36
N LEU A 94 9.99 13.85 9.61
CA LEU A 94 10.78 12.66 9.96
C LEU A 94 11.99 12.46 9.03
N CYS A 95 11.81 12.56 7.72
CA CYS A 95 12.85 12.24 6.75
C CYS A 95 13.32 13.50 6.00
N GLN A 96 14.61 13.84 6.16
CA GLN A 96 15.26 14.97 5.46
C GLN A 96 15.22 14.88 3.92
N ARG A 97 14.87 13.72 3.37
CA ARG A 97 14.76 13.49 1.92
C ARG A 97 13.32 13.50 1.43
N SER A 98 12.33 13.68 2.31
CA SER A 98 10.93 13.71 1.91
C SER A 98 10.64 14.93 1.04
N LEU A 99 10.03 14.68 -0.11
CA LEU A 99 9.50 15.70 -1.01
C LEU A 99 8.01 15.96 -0.72
N SER A 100 7.26 14.91 -0.34
CA SER A 100 5.85 15.00 0.06
C SER A 100 5.54 13.99 1.16
N ASP A 101 4.54 14.28 1.98
CA ASP A 101 4.08 13.38 3.03
C ASP A 101 3.39 12.15 2.44
N VAL A 102 4.03 10.98 2.58
CA VAL A 102 3.45 9.70 2.14
C VAL A 102 2.70 8.94 3.21
N PHE A 103 2.75 9.38 4.47
CA PHE A 103 1.92 8.84 5.55
C PHE A 103 0.48 9.32 5.42
N GLU A 104 0.30 10.60 5.07
CA GLU A 104 -1.01 11.17 4.80
C GLU A 104 -1.65 10.48 3.58
N LEU A 105 -1.00 10.58 2.41
CA LEU A 105 -1.51 9.98 1.17
C LEU A 105 -1.67 8.45 1.29
N GLY A 106 -0.64 7.75 1.76
CA GLY A 106 -0.69 6.28 1.89
C GLY A 106 -1.81 5.84 2.82
N GLY A 107 -2.11 6.66 3.81
CA GLY A 107 -3.20 6.47 4.72
C GLY A 107 -4.59 6.69 4.13
N VAL A 108 -4.79 7.77 3.37
CA VAL A 108 -6.03 8.00 2.59
C VAL A 108 -6.29 6.81 1.67
N LEU A 109 -5.26 6.35 0.95
CA LEU A 109 -5.38 5.20 0.06
C LEU A 109 -5.71 3.92 0.85
N GLN A 110 -5.16 3.76 2.05
CA GLN A 110 -5.39 2.54 2.82
C GLN A 110 -6.82 2.50 3.35
N ASP A 111 -7.30 3.61 3.91
CA ASP A 111 -8.66 3.72 4.44
C ASP A 111 -9.70 3.48 3.34
N ARG A 112 -9.44 3.96 2.11
CA ARG A 112 -10.37 3.84 0.98
C ARG A 112 -10.30 2.49 0.26
N PHE A 113 -9.10 1.92 0.06
CA PHE A 113 -8.92 0.80 -0.87
C PHE A 113 -8.48 -0.52 -0.23
N MET A 114 -7.91 -0.53 0.98
CA MET A 114 -7.49 -1.78 1.61
C MET A 114 -8.68 -2.73 1.77
N ASN A 115 -8.44 -4.03 1.61
CA ASN A 115 -9.47 -5.08 1.66
C ASN A 115 -10.52 -5.04 0.54
N ARG A 116 -10.44 -4.09 -0.41
CA ARG A 116 -11.24 -4.15 -1.64
C ARG A 116 -10.92 -5.45 -2.39
N PRO A 117 -11.93 -6.27 -2.75
CA PRO A 117 -11.74 -7.42 -3.62
C PRO A 117 -11.09 -7.03 -4.94
N THR A 118 -10.22 -7.91 -5.45
CA THR A 118 -9.56 -7.78 -6.76
C THR A 118 -9.40 -9.17 -7.38
N PRO A 119 -9.21 -9.30 -8.70
CA PRO A 119 -9.02 -10.60 -9.37
C PRO A 119 -7.90 -11.47 -8.79
N CYS A 120 -6.83 -10.83 -8.29
CA CYS A 120 -5.73 -11.47 -7.56
C CYS A 120 -5.13 -10.46 -6.55
N ASP A 121 -4.12 -10.85 -5.76
CA ASP A 121 -3.51 -9.94 -4.77
C ASP A 121 -2.92 -8.67 -5.41
N PHE A 122 -3.35 -7.50 -4.92
CA PHE A 122 -2.93 -6.19 -5.44
C PHE A 122 -2.14 -5.42 -4.38
N LYS A 123 -0.94 -4.95 -4.74
CA LYS A 123 0.00 -4.32 -3.81
C LYS A 123 0.27 -2.87 -4.18
N ILE A 124 0.12 -1.99 -3.21
CA ILE A 124 0.41 -0.56 -3.34
C ILE A 124 1.67 -0.20 -2.53
N ALA A 125 2.57 0.60 -3.08
CA ALA A 125 3.75 1.08 -2.36
C ALA A 125 4.07 2.54 -2.67
N LEU A 126 4.33 3.32 -1.63
CA LEU A 126 4.62 4.76 -1.70
C LEU A 126 6.03 5.06 -1.21
N ALA A 127 6.71 5.96 -1.91
CA ALA A 127 7.97 6.55 -1.46
C ALA A 127 7.91 8.08 -1.53
N GLY A 128 8.34 8.74 -0.45
CA GLY A 128 8.38 10.20 -0.36
C GLY A 128 9.51 10.85 -1.18
N CYS A 129 10.32 10.07 -1.89
CA CYS A 129 11.31 10.57 -2.85
C CYS A 129 11.81 9.45 -3.78
N HIS A 130 12.60 9.85 -4.78
CA HIS A 130 13.19 8.97 -5.80
C HIS A 130 14.06 7.82 -5.27
N ARG A 131 14.47 7.83 -3.99
CA ARG A 131 15.19 6.70 -3.39
C ARG A 131 14.37 5.42 -3.35
N GLY A 132 13.05 5.53 -3.33
CA GLY A 132 12.18 4.36 -3.46
C GLY A 132 12.34 3.32 -2.35
N CYS A 133 12.53 3.72 -1.08
CA CYS A 133 12.81 2.79 0.05
C CYS A 133 11.75 1.70 0.28
N THR A 134 10.59 1.79 -0.36
CA THR A 134 9.52 0.79 -0.34
C THR A 134 9.44 -0.09 -1.59
N ASP A 135 10.38 0.07 -2.51
CA ASP A 135 10.39 -0.57 -3.83
C ASP A 135 9.11 -0.30 -4.64
N PRO A 136 8.67 0.96 -4.85
CA PRO A 136 7.40 1.25 -5.54
C PRO A 136 7.29 0.62 -6.93
N GLN A 137 8.39 0.57 -7.68
CA GLN A 137 8.43 -0.05 -9.01
C GLN A 137 8.27 -1.59 -8.98
N CYS A 138 8.31 -2.21 -7.80
CA CYS A 138 8.10 -3.65 -7.61
C CYS A 138 6.69 -3.97 -7.07
N ALA A 139 5.82 -2.96 -6.95
CA ALA A 139 4.43 -3.09 -6.55
C ALA A 139 3.49 -3.05 -7.76
N ASP A 140 2.28 -3.59 -7.62
CA ASP A 140 1.27 -3.54 -8.68
C ASP A 140 0.92 -2.07 -8.99
N TYR A 141 0.83 -1.21 -7.96
CA TYR A 141 0.71 0.24 -8.05
C TYR A 141 1.76 0.95 -7.20
N GLY A 142 2.76 1.54 -7.86
CA GLY A 142 3.88 2.25 -7.25
C GLY A 142 3.70 3.77 -7.32
N ILE A 143 3.99 4.47 -6.24
CA ILE A 143 3.87 5.93 -6.14
C ILE A 143 5.20 6.49 -5.63
N ILE A 144 5.75 7.48 -6.33
CA ILE A 144 6.99 8.16 -5.93
C ILE A 144 6.75 9.66 -5.93
N ALA A 145 6.96 10.32 -4.80
CA ALA A 145 6.86 11.77 -4.73
C ALA A 145 7.97 12.44 -5.56
N THR A 146 7.58 13.48 -6.30
CA THR A 146 8.45 14.29 -7.16
C THR A 146 8.62 15.73 -6.65
N GLY A 147 7.75 16.17 -5.74
CA GLY A 147 7.75 17.51 -5.17
C GLY A 147 6.66 17.64 -4.12
N ASN A 148 6.28 18.87 -3.77
CA ASN A 148 5.16 19.12 -2.85
C ASN A 148 3.85 18.64 -3.48
N ASP A 149 3.15 17.71 -2.82
CA ASP A 149 1.89 17.10 -3.30
C ASP A 149 1.91 16.74 -4.80
N THR A 150 3.01 16.17 -5.27
CA THR A 150 3.17 15.74 -6.66
C THR A 150 3.86 14.39 -6.72
N TYR A 151 3.34 13.51 -7.57
CA TYR A 151 3.75 12.11 -7.60
C TYR A 151 3.82 11.55 -9.02
N ASP A 152 4.81 10.69 -9.25
CA ASP A 152 4.86 9.77 -10.38
C ASP A 152 4.20 8.45 -9.99
N VAL A 153 3.44 7.89 -10.92
CA VAL A 153 2.72 6.63 -10.74
C VAL A 153 3.25 5.57 -11.69
N TYR A 154 3.48 4.38 -11.15
CA TYR A 154 4.00 3.20 -11.83
C TYR A 154 3.02 2.04 -11.73
N LEU A 155 2.83 1.27 -12.80
CA LEU A 155 1.86 0.18 -12.89
C LEU A 155 2.49 -1.15 -13.32
N GLY A 156 2.04 -2.25 -12.72
CA GLY A 156 2.31 -3.61 -13.19
C GLY A 156 3.56 -4.28 -12.61
N GLY A 157 4.16 -3.72 -11.56
CA GLY A 157 5.33 -4.28 -10.92
C GLY A 157 5.04 -5.52 -10.07
N ARG A 158 6.06 -6.37 -9.90
CA ARG A 158 5.99 -7.56 -9.06
C ARG A 158 7.37 -7.95 -8.53
N GLY A 159 7.64 -7.66 -7.25
CA GLY A 159 8.90 -8.05 -6.60
C GLY A 159 8.94 -9.51 -6.14
N GLY A 160 7.87 -9.98 -5.48
CA GLY A 160 7.81 -11.33 -4.90
C GLY A 160 7.48 -12.41 -5.93
N SER A 161 8.47 -12.85 -6.71
CA SER A 161 8.33 -13.93 -7.69
C SER A 161 9.70 -14.50 -8.08
N ARG A 162 9.72 -15.71 -8.67
CA ARG A 162 10.90 -16.26 -9.35
C ARG A 162 11.38 -15.38 -10.51
N LYS A 163 10.47 -14.59 -11.09
CA LYS A 163 10.74 -13.62 -12.16
C LYS A 163 10.15 -12.26 -11.74
N PRO A 164 10.95 -11.40 -11.09
CA PRO A 164 10.53 -10.05 -10.77
C PRO A 164 10.22 -9.24 -12.02
N ILE A 165 9.29 -8.31 -11.93
CA ILE A 165 8.88 -7.40 -13.01
C ILE A 165 8.91 -5.98 -12.46
N HIS A 166 9.54 -5.06 -13.19
CA HIS A 166 9.47 -3.64 -12.88
C HIS A 166 8.23 -3.02 -13.51
N ALA A 167 7.55 -2.16 -12.76
CA ALA A 167 6.40 -1.39 -13.18
C ALA A 167 6.78 -0.33 -14.23
N THR A 168 5.84 -0.02 -15.11
CA THR A 168 5.97 1.07 -16.10
C THR A 168 5.39 2.35 -15.54
N ARG A 169 6.07 3.49 -15.71
CA ARG A 169 5.51 4.80 -15.32
C ARG A 169 4.34 5.17 -16.24
N ILE A 170 3.18 5.44 -15.67
CA ILE A 170 1.93 5.76 -16.40
C ILE A 170 1.44 7.19 -16.17
N ALA A 171 1.90 7.86 -15.10
CA ALA A 171 1.61 9.26 -14.85
C ALA A 171 2.82 9.93 -14.19
N THR A 172 2.94 11.25 -14.40
CA THR A 172 4.05 12.06 -13.90
C THR A 172 3.49 13.32 -13.26
N GLY A 173 3.99 13.67 -12.07
CA GLY A 173 3.71 14.94 -11.40
C GLY A 173 2.23 15.24 -11.13
N ILE A 174 1.42 14.23 -10.79
CA ILE A 174 0.00 14.41 -10.45
C ILE A 174 -0.18 14.60 -8.94
N THR A 175 -1.24 15.31 -8.53
CA THR A 175 -1.58 15.52 -7.12
C THR A 175 -1.96 14.22 -6.41
N GLY A 176 -1.93 14.22 -5.06
CA GLY A 176 -2.40 13.09 -4.28
C GLY A 176 -3.83 12.67 -4.63
N LYS A 177 -4.70 13.63 -4.96
CA LYS A 177 -6.06 13.36 -5.46
C LYS A 177 -6.04 12.64 -6.82
N GLY A 178 -5.17 13.06 -7.74
CA GLY A 178 -4.98 12.36 -9.01
C GLY A 178 -4.48 10.93 -8.84
N VAL A 179 -3.56 10.70 -7.89
CA VAL A 179 -3.08 9.34 -7.56
C VAL A 179 -4.23 8.44 -7.09
N GLU A 180 -5.12 8.99 -6.25
CA GLU A 180 -6.29 8.29 -5.72
C GLU A 180 -7.29 7.92 -6.82
N ASP A 181 -7.65 8.87 -7.68
CA ASP A 181 -8.66 8.65 -8.72
C ASP A 181 -8.11 7.80 -9.87
N LEU A 182 -6.82 7.91 -10.18
CA LEU A 182 -6.15 7.00 -11.11
C LEU A 182 -6.12 5.57 -10.58
N LEU A 183 -5.90 5.36 -9.27
CA LEU A 183 -5.97 4.04 -8.66
C LEU A 183 -7.38 3.44 -8.77
N ALA A 184 -8.42 4.24 -8.51
CA ALA A 184 -9.80 3.79 -8.66
C ALA A 184 -10.09 3.32 -10.10
N TRP A 185 -9.70 4.12 -11.10
CA TRP A 185 -9.79 3.76 -12.51
C TRP A 185 -9.09 2.44 -12.81
N ILE A 186 -7.83 2.29 -12.37
CA ILE A 186 -7.03 1.08 -12.63
C ILE A 186 -7.65 -0.17 -12.01
N LEU A 187 -8.20 -0.06 -10.80
CA LEU A 187 -8.87 -1.18 -10.14
C LEU A 187 -10.13 -1.61 -10.91
N GLU A 188 -10.92 -0.66 -11.42
CA GLU A 188 -12.08 -0.97 -12.28
C GLU A 188 -11.67 -1.64 -13.59
N ARG A 189 -10.60 -1.14 -14.24
CA ARG A 189 -10.05 -1.76 -15.44
C ARG A 189 -9.52 -3.16 -15.16
N TYR A 190 -8.87 -3.37 -14.02
CA TYR A 190 -8.36 -4.68 -13.62
C TYR A 190 -9.51 -5.68 -13.40
N ASP A 191 -10.57 -5.28 -12.71
CA ASP A 191 -11.75 -6.12 -12.51
C ASP A 191 -12.41 -6.51 -13.84
N ALA A 192 -12.48 -5.57 -14.79
CA ALA A 192 -13.12 -5.79 -16.09
C ALA A 192 -12.30 -6.64 -17.06
N LEU A 193 -10.96 -6.57 -16.98
CA LEU A 193 -10.07 -7.16 -17.99
C LEU A 193 -9.45 -8.47 -17.55
N ALA A 194 -9.27 -8.70 -16.25
CA ALA A 194 -8.55 -9.86 -15.75
C ALA A 194 -9.33 -11.17 -15.92
N GLU A 195 -8.60 -12.23 -16.23
CA GLU A 195 -9.11 -13.59 -16.09
C GLU A 195 -9.13 -14.01 -14.61
N PRO A 196 -9.91 -15.03 -14.22
CA PRO A 196 -9.98 -15.48 -12.83
C PRO A 196 -8.58 -15.77 -12.25
N ARG A 197 -8.26 -15.12 -11.12
CA ARG A 197 -6.98 -15.28 -10.40
C ARG A 197 -5.75 -14.80 -11.19
N GLU A 198 -5.95 -14.03 -12.26
CA GLU A 198 -4.88 -13.44 -13.04
C GLU A 198 -4.26 -12.27 -12.29
N ARG A 199 -2.93 -12.23 -12.22
CA ARG A 199 -2.17 -11.10 -11.65
C ARG A 199 -2.18 -9.91 -12.61
N LEU A 200 -2.24 -8.68 -12.08
CA LEU A 200 -2.21 -7.45 -12.87
C LEU A 200 -1.13 -7.43 -13.95
N CYS A 201 0.12 -7.79 -13.60
CA CYS A 201 1.22 -7.82 -14.57
C CYS A 201 0.98 -8.79 -15.74
N ASN A 202 0.27 -9.90 -15.50
CA ASN A 202 -0.08 -10.87 -16.53
C ASN A 202 -1.25 -10.35 -17.37
N THR A 203 -2.25 -9.72 -16.74
CA THR A 203 -3.35 -9.05 -17.45
C THR A 203 -2.79 -7.99 -18.40
N ILE A 204 -1.91 -7.10 -17.92
CA ILE A 204 -1.23 -6.09 -18.75
C ILE A 204 -0.46 -6.74 -19.91
N ALA A 205 0.28 -7.83 -19.65
CA ALA A 205 1.02 -8.53 -20.71
C ALA A 205 0.10 -9.13 -21.79
N ARG A 206 -1.13 -9.49 -21.44
CA ARG A 206 -2.12 -10.08 -22.36
C ARG A 206 -2.90 -9.02 -23.15
N VAL A 207 -3.36 -7.95 -22.48
CA VAL A 207 -4.28 -6.96 -23.08
C VAL A 207 -3.63 -5.65 -23.49
N GLY A 208 -2.35 -5.44 -23.15
CA GLY A 208 -1.64 -4.19 -23.34
C GLY A 208 -1.79 -3.24 -22.15
N LEU A 209 -0.78 -2.37 -21.95
CA LEU A 209 -0.79 -1.35 -20.90
C LEU A 209 -1.83 -0.26 -21.21
N GLU A 210 -2.05 0.01 -22.48
CA GLU A 210 -2.95 1.02 -23.03
C GLU A 210 -4.38 0.80 -22.53
N ALA A 211 -4.79 -0.46 -22.32
CA ALA A 211 -6.11 -0.79 -21.80
C ALA A 211 -6.36 -0.30 -20.37
N PHE A 212 -5.30 0.04 -19.63
CA PHE A 212 -5.34 0.56 -18.26
C PHE A 212 -5.17 2.09 -18.18
N LEU A 213 -4.77 2.74 -19.28
CA LEU A 213 -4.60 4.19 -19.30
C LEU A 213 -5.96 4.89 -19.27
N PRO A 214 -6.10 5.99 -18.52
CA PRO A 214 -7.34 6.75 -18.51
C PRO A 214 -7.53 7.52 -19.84
N PRO A 215 -8.75 8.01 -20.12
CA PRO A 215 -9.02 8.85 -21.28
C PRO A 215 -8.13 10.10 -21.32
N GLU A 216 -7.94 10.64 -22.51
CA GLU A 216 -7.25 11.91 -22.70
C GLU A 216 -7.92 13.01 -21.87
N GLY A 217 -7.11 13.93 -21.31
CA GLY A 217 -7.58 14.98 -20.40
C GLY A 217 -7.83 14.55 -18.94
N PHE A 218 -7.94 13.25 -18.64
CA PHE A 218 -8.23 12.78 -17.28
C PHE A 218 -7.22 13.29 -16.24
N LEU A 219 -5.92 13.29 -16.59
CA LEU A 219 -4.85 13.71 -15.67
C LEU A 219 -4.60 15.21 -15.65
N GLU A 220 -5.17 16.00 -16.57
CA GLU A 220 -4.92 17.43 -16.66
C GLU A 220 -5.45 18.18 -15.45
N GLY A 221 -6.62 17.77 -14.93
CA GLY A 221 -7.21 18.33 -13.71
C GLY A 221 -6.43 18.03 -12.43
N TYR A 222 -5.43 17.15 -12.49
CA TYR A 222 -4.61 16.76 -11.34
C TYR A 222 -3.16 17.19 -11.45
N ARG A 223 -2.80 18.00 -12.45
CA ARG A 223 -1.48 18.63 -12.48
C ARG A 223 -1.55 19.91 -11.66
N PRO A 224 -0.55 20.20 -10.80
CA PRO A 224 -0.44 21.52 -10.20
C PRO A 224 -0.49 22.56 -11.31
N ARG A 225 -1.23 23.64 -11.08
CA ARG A 225 -1.13 24.79 -11.97
C ARG A 225 0.31 25.28 -11.89
N GLU A 226 0.90 25.62 -13.03
CA GLU A 226 2.11 26.43 -13.02
C GLU A 226 1.71 27.76 -12.38
N ASP A 227 1.99 27.89 -11.09
CA ASP A 227 2.04 29.19 -10.47
C ASP A 227 3.21 29.89 -11.16
N ASN A 228 2.85 30.69 -12.17
CA ASN A 228 3.73 31.66 -12.80
C ASN A 228 4.03 32.79 -11.81
N ASP A 229 4.39 32.45 -10.58
CA ASP A 229 4.84 33.38 -9.56
C ASP A 229 6.02 34.20 -10.10
N PHE A 230 6.82 33.63 -11.00
CA PHE A 230 7.85 34.39 -11.70
C PHE A 230 7.29 35.45 -12.66
N LEU A 231 6.24 35.18 -13.45
CA LEU A 231 5.64 36.19 -14.33
C LEU A 231 4.86 37.23 -13.52
N THR A 232 4.16 36.78 -12.49
CA THR A 232 3.42 37.62 -11.55
C THR A 232 4.36 38.52 -10.75
N PHE A 233 5.53 38.01 -10.33
CA PHE A 233 6.62 38.79 -9.71
C PHE A 233 7.35 39.70 -10.72
N ALA A 234 7.55 39.24 -11.96
CA ALA A 234 8.19 40.02 -13.02
C ALA A 234 7.26 41.08 -13.63
N GLY A 235 5.98 41.11 -13.26
CA GLY A 235 4.98 42.02 -13.84
C GLY A 235 4.72 41.78 -15.33
N LEU A 236 4.90 40.54 -15.79
CA LEU A 236 4.70 40.09 -17.17
C LEU A 236 3.40 39.29 -17.32
#